data_AF-A0A5C6RGU0-F1
#
_entry.id   AF-A0A5C6RGU0-F1
#
_cell.length_a   1.000
_cell.length_b   1.000
_cell.length_c   1.000
_cell.angle_alpha   90.00
_cell.angle_beta   90.00
_cell.angle_gamma   90.00
#
_symmetry.space_group_name_H-M   'P 1'
#
loop_
_entity.id
_entity.type
_entity.pdbx_description
1 polymer ?
#
loop_
_entity_poly.entity_id
_entity_poly.type
_entity_poly.pdbx_seq_one_letter_code
_entity_poly.pdbx_strand_id
1 'polypeptide(L)'
;MELENYLSRNIRYLRKSRQWSQEELAMQLEIKRSNIAAYESKNVEPRLSLILRMARLFDVNMAELIHVDIAGHGGIQQPFLPPASEELPGKFPAGLEGQIDPQALEDFVRKSLSVRKMLEGFRIFYRYKQEAAAEGKADGQADVDNFLHLIDHMVSLNESFIELLQSGGKGME
;
A
#
# COMPACT_ATOMS: atom_id res chain seq x y z
N MET A 1 10.98 -25.98 -6.61
CA MET A 1 11.45 -25.33 -7.85
C MET A 1 12.33 -24.17 -7.41
N GLU A 2 13.61 -24.17 -7.77
CA GLU A 2 14.47 -23.01 -7.51
C GLU A 2 13.93 -21.84 -8.33
N LEU A 3 13.67 -20.71 -7.66
CA LEU A 3 13.34 -19.46 -8.33
C LEU A 3 14.63 -18.93 -8.97
N GLU A 4 14.79 -19.14 -10.28
CA GLU A 4 15.91 -18.55 -11.02
C GLU A 4 15.84 -17.02 -10.98
N ASN A 5 16.99 -16.40 -10.72
CA ASN A 5 17.14 -14.95 -10.67
C ASN A 5 17.65 -14.42 -12.02
N TYR A 6 16.79 -13.65 -12.70
CA TYR A 6 17.00 -13.03 -14.01
C TYR A 6 17.40 -11.55 -13.92
N LEU A 7 17.49 -10.97 -12.71
CA LEU A 7 17.67 -9.55 -12.47
C LEU A 7 18.82 -8.93 -13.27
N SER A 8 20.02 -9.51 -13.22
CA SER A 8 21.18 -8.97 -13.94
C SER A 8 21.02 -8.98 -15.47
N ARG A 9 20.40 -10.04 -16.01
CA ARG A 9 20.14 -10.19 -17.45
C ARG A 9 19.09 -9.17 -17.89
N ASN A 10 18.04 -9.02 -17.09
CA ASN A 10 16.95 -8.08 -17.34
C ASN A 10 17.44 -6.63 -17.28
N ILE A 11 18.24 -6.24 -16.29
CA ILE A 11 18.85 -4.89 -16.22
C ILE A 11 19.62 -4.60 -17.51
N ARG A 12 20.49 -5.53 -17.94
CA ARG A 12 21.29 -5.37 -19.15
C ARG A 12 20.43 -5.27 -20.41
N TYR A 13 19.40 -6.10 -20.51
CA TYR A 13 18.47 -6.11 -21.63
C TYR A 13 17.68 -4.80 -21.72
N LEU A 14 17.03 -4.39 -20.62
CA LEU A 14 16.23 -3.17 -20.55
C LEU A 14 17.07 -1.93 -20.85
N ARG A 15 18.28 -1.85 -20.30
CA ARG A 15 19.21 -0.76 -20.62
C ARG A 15 19.52 -0.67 -22.11
N LYS A 16 19.83 -1.82 -22.74
CA LYS A 16 20.13 -1.87 -24.18
C LYS A 16 18.90 -1.56 -25.04
N SER A 17 17.70 -1.95 -24.61
CA SER A 17 16.45 -1.63 -25.30
C SER A 17 16.18 -0.12 -25.36
N ARG A 18 16.63 0.62 -24.34
CA ARG A 18 16.60 2.09 -24.27
C ARG A 18 17.83 2.76 -24.93
N GLN A 19 18.73 1.98 -25.53
CA GLN A 19 19.99 2.43 -26.12
C GLN A 19 20.93 3.18 -25.15
N TRP A 20 20.82 2.90 -23.85
CA TRP A 20 21.66 3.54 -22.84
C TRP A 20 22.99 2.80 -22.63
N SER A 21 24.04 3.57 -22.42
CA SER A 21 25.30 3.14 -21.82
C SER A 21 25.13 2.85 -20.32
N GLN A 22 26.09 2.15 -19.72
CA GLN A 22 26.09 1.92 -18.27
C GLN A 22 26.20 3.23 -17.48
N GLU A 23 26.88 4.24 -18.04
CA GLU A 23 26.98 5.57 -17.44
C GLU A 23 25.60 6.26 -17.45
N GLU A 24 24.88 6.23 -18.57
CA GLU A 24 23.55 6.83 -18.66
C GLU A 24 22.54 6.19 -17.71
N LEU A 25 22.51 4.85 -17.62
CA LEU A 25 21.65 4.20 -16.63
C LEU A 25 22.05 4.57 -15.19
N ALA A 26 23.35 4.68 -14.92
CA ALA A 26 23.83 5.09 -13.61
C ALA A 26 23.40 6.53 -13.27
N MET A 27 23.43 7.44 -14.26
CA MET A 27 22.91 8.81 -14.11
C MET A 27 21.41 8.82 -13.83
N GLN A 28 20.59 8.05 -14.57
CA GLN A 28 19.14 7.96 -14.33
C GLN A 28 18.79 7.43 -12.93
N LEU A 29 19.64 6.57 -12.38
CA LEU A 29 19.47 5.98 -11.05
C LEU A 29 20.28 6.69 -9.96
N GLU A 30 20.98 7.78 -10.28
CA GLU A 30 21.82 8.56 -9.37
C GLU A 30 22.81 7.69 -8.57
N ILE A 31 23.48 6.75 -9.26
CA ILE A 31 24.51 5.90 -8.69
C ILE A 31 25.79 5.95 -9.52
N LYS A 32 26.87 5.33 -9.02
CA LYS A 32 28.13 5.20 -9.77
C LYS A 32 28.00 4.17 -10.88
N ARG A 33 28.59 4.44 -12.06
CA ARG A 33 28.66 3.48 -13.19
C ARG A 33 29.21 2.11 -12.79
N SER A 34 30.20 2.07 -11.90
CA SER A 34 30.78 0.83 -11.38
C SER A 34 29.74 -0.11 -10.77
N ASN A 35 28.68 0.45 -10.15
CA ASN A 35 27.60 -0.34 -9.55
C ASN A 35 26.77 -1.03 -10.63
N ILE A 36 26.39 -0.31 -11.69
CA ILE A 36 25.67 -0.91 -12.83
C ILE A 36 26.47 -2.04 -13.46
N ALA A 37 27.78 -1.85 -13.67
CA ALA A 37 28.64 -2.89 -14.21
C ALA A 37 28.69 -4.15 -13.30
N ALA A 38 28.74 -3.96 -11.97
CA ALA A 38 28.71 -5.04 -11.00
C ALA A 38 27.37 -5.79 -10.97
N TYR A 39 26.25 -5.08 -11.11
CA TYR A 39 24.91 -5.68 -11.13
C TYR A 39 24.67 -6.51 -12.40
N GLU A 40 25.06 -6.00 -13.57
CA GLU A 40 24.91 -6.72 -14.84
C GLU A 40 25.77 -7.99 -14.94
N SER A 41 26.88 -8.04 -14.19
CA SER A 41 27.80 -9.18 -14.16
C SER A 41 27.45 -10.26 -13.12
N LYS A 42 26.33 -10.12 -12.38
CA LYS A 42 25.93 -10.97 -11.25
C LYS A 42 26.91 -10.98 -10.06
N ASN A 43 27.89 -10.07 -10.03
CA ASN A 43 28.89 -10.04 -8.95
C ASN A 43 28.34 -9.48 -7.64
N VAL A 44 27.37 -8.55 -7.74
CA VAL A 44 26.77 -7.87 -6.60
C VAL A 44 25.27 -7.78 -6.83
N GLU A 45 24.47 -7.95 -5.79
CA GLU A 45 23.02 -7.76 -5.86
C GLU A 45 22.64 -6.31 -5.47
N PRO A 46 21.78 -5.63 -6.24
CA PRO A 46 21.28 -4.31 -5.87
C PRO A 46 20.46 -4.37 -4.58
N ARG A 47 20.47 -3.28 -3.81
CA ARG A 47 19.56 -3.15 -2.66
C ARG A 47 18.11 -3.05 -3.15
N LEU A 48 17.16 -3.53 -2.36
CA LEU A 48 15.73 -3.50 -2.69
C LEU A 48 15.22 -2.13 -3.16
N SER A 49 15.66 -1.05 -2.51
CA SER A 49 15.30 0.33 -2.89
C SER A 49 15.75 0.68 -4.32
N LEU A 50 16.91 0.19 -4.74
CA LEU A 50 17.41 0.40 -6.09
C LEU A 50 16.68 -0.48 -7.11
N ILE A 51 16.29 -1.71 -6.73
CA ILE A 51 15.44 -2.57 -7.56
C ILE A 51 14.09 -1.89 -7.82
N LEU A 52 13.47 -1.30 -6.79
CA LEU A 52 12.25 -0.49 -6.94
C LEU A 52 12.43 0.69 -7.90
N ARG A 53 13.55 1.41 -7.80
CA ARG A 53 13.86 2.52 -8.71
C ARG A 53 14.04 2.05 -10.15
N MET A 54 14.71 0.91 -10.35
CA MET A 54 14.87 0.29 -11.68
C MET A 54 13.53 -0.15 -12.25
N ALA A 55 12.70 -0.82 -11.45
CA ALA A 55 11.36 -1.25 -11.81
C ALA A 55 10.52 -0.06 -12.28
N ARG A 56 10.52 1.04 -11.50
CA ARG A 56 9.85 2.30 -11.87
C ARG A 56 10.45 2.94 -13.12
N LEU A 57 11.77 3.03 -13.23
CA LEU A 57 12.47 3.68 -14.36
C LEU A 57 12.16 2.99 -15.68
N PHE A 58 12.14 1.66 -15.69
CA PHE A 58 11.88 0.88 -16.89
C PHE A 58 10.40 0.61 -17.14
N ASP A 59 9.54 1.01 -16.20
CA ASP A 59 8.11 0.69 -16.18
C ASP A 59 7.86 -0.82 -16.27
N VAL A 60 8.43 -1.58 -15.34
CA VAL A 60 8.31 -3.04 -15.23
C VAL A 60 7.95 -3.45 -13.81
N ASN A 61 7.09 -4.45 -13.67
CA ASN A 61 6.78 -5.06 -12.39
C ASN A 61 8.05 -5.64 -11.72
N MET A 62 8.19 -5.48 -10.41
CA MET A 62 9.37 -5.97 -9.68
C MET A 62 9.54 -7.49 -9.78
N ALA A 63 8.45 -8.26 -9.64
CA ALA A 63 8.52 -9.72 -9.70
C ALA A 63 8.95 -10.18 -11.09
N GLU A 64 8.47 -9.50 -12.14
CA GLU A 64 8.90 -9.76 -13.52
C GLU A 64 10.39 -9.43 -13.70
N LEU A 65 10.83 -8.27 -13.20
CA LEU A 65 12.23 -7.86 -13.25
C LEU A 65 13.19 -8.88 -12.60
N ILE A 66 12.75 -9.59 -11.56
CA ILE A 66 13.57 -10.55 -10.81
C ILE A 66 13.46 -11.98 -11.35
N HIS A 67 12.25 -12.45 -11.66
CA HIS A 67 11.96 -13.87 -11.85
C HIS A 67 11.66 -14.30 -13.28
N VAL A 68 11.46 -13.36 -14.20
CA VAL A 68 11.07 -13.66 -15.59
C VAL A 68 12.19 -13.29 -16.54
N ASP A 69 12.53 -14.15 -17.51
CA ASP A 69 13.41 -13.77 -18.61
C ASP A 69 12.68 -12.82 -19.58
N ILE A 70 12.77 -11.51 -19.35
CA ILE A 70 12.05 -10.50 -20.14
C ILE A 70 12.46 -10.57 -21.62
N ALA A 71 13.73 -10.84 -21.90
CA ALA A 71 14.21 -10.98 -23.26
C ALA A 71 13.61 -12.22 -23.96
N GLY A 72 13.51 -13.33 -23.21
CA GLY A 72 12.91 -14.58 -23.71
C GLY A 72 11.40 -14.48 -23.97
N HIS A 73 10.69 -13.64 -23.22
CA HIS A 73 9.23 -13.45 -23.34
C HIS A 73 8.83 -12.34 -24.32
N GLY A 74 9.79 -11.77 -25.05
CA GLY A 74 9.50 -10.76 -26.08
C GLY A 74 9.27 -9.35 -25.53
N GLY A 75 9.69 -9.06 -24.29
CA GLY A 75 9.57 -7.74 -23.67
C GLY A 75 8.81 -7.76 -22.35
N ILE A 76 8.53 -6.55 -21.84
CA ILE A 76 7.82 -6.34 -20.57
C ILE A 76 6.37 -6.76 -20.73
N GLN A 77 5.88 -7.60 -19.83
CA GLN A 77 4.50 -8.11 -19.79
C GLN A 77 3.63 -7.33 -18.80
N GLN A 78 4.22 -6.87 -17.70
CA GLN A 78 3.53 -6.16 -16.64
C GLN A 78 4.25 -4.84 -16.34
N PRO A 79 3.59 -3.69 -16.52
CA PRO A 79 4.18 -2.39 -16.20
C PRO A 79 4.39 -2.24 -14.69
N PHE A 80 5.18 -1.25 -14.30
CA PHE A 80 5.34 -0.92 -12.90
C PHE A 80 4.05 -0.28 -12.39
N LEU A 81 3.30 -1.01 -11.56
CA LEU A 81 2.23 -0.41 -10.79
C LEU A 81 2.86 0.20 -9.52
N PRO A 82 2.88 1.55 -9.35
CA PRO A 82 3.17 2.09 -8.03
C PRO A 82 2.18 1.49 -7.03
N PRO A 83 2.59 1.24 -5.77
CA PRO A 83 1.61 0.95 -4.74
C PRO A 83 0.56 2.07 -4.82
N ALA A 84 -0.71 1.69 -5.00
CA ALA A 84 -1.83 2.62 -5.20
C ALA A 84 -1.63 3.79 -4.23
N SER A 85 -1.47 4.97 -4.80
CA SER A 85 -0.86 6.13 -4.18
C SER A 85 -1.77 6.71 -3.11
N GLU A 86 -1.97 6.05 -1.96
CA GLU A 86 -2.99 6.47 -0.97
C GLU A 86 -4.28 6.95 -1.64
N GLU A 87 -4.64 6.35 -2.80
CA GLU A 87 -6.03 6.35 -3.16
C GLU A 87 -6.60 5.51 -2.04
N LEU A 88 -7.29 6.19 -1.13
CA LEU A 88 -8.29 5.59 -0.25
C LEU A 88 -8.86 4.36 -0.96
N PRO A 89 -9.17 3.25 -0.27
CA PRO A 89 -10.09 2.26 -0.82
C PRO A 89 -11.42 2.98 -1.10
N GLY A 90 -11.50 3.62 -2.28
CA GLY A 90 -12.29 4.82 -2.52
C GLY A 90 -12.85 4.84 -3.93
N LYS A 91 -12.78 3.69 -4.61
CA LYS A 91 -13.83 3.26 -5.52
C LYS A 91 -14.18 1.83 -5.16
N PHE A 92 -15.11 1.70 -4.21
CA PHE A 92 -16.07 0.59 -4.34
C PHE A 92 -16.54 0.58 -5.80
N PRO A 93 -16.59 -0.59 -6.45
CA PRO A 93 -16.98 -0.65 -7.86
C PRO A 93 -18.27 0.14 -8.04
N ALA A 94 -18.31 1.03 -9.03
CA ALA A 94 -19.47 1.87 -9.35
C ALA A 94 -20.77 1.07 -9.58
N GLY A 95 -20.72 -0.26 -9.53
CA GLY A 95 -21.87 -1.17 -9.57
C GLY A 95 -22.53 -1.47 -8.21
N LEU A 96 -22.14 -0.82 -7.10
CA LEU A 96 -22.86 -0.95 -5.82
C LEU A 96 -24.07 0.00 -5.68
N GLU A 97 -24.15 1.04 -6.50
CA GLU A 97 -25.33 1.89 -6.59
C GLU A 97 -26.52 1.06 -7.12
N GLY A 98 -27.52 0.87 -6.27
CA GLY A 98 -28.70 0.04 -6.55
C GLY A 98 -28.60 -1.43 -6.11
N GLN A 99 -27.47 -1.90 -5.58
CA GLN A 99 -27.33 -3.27 -5.03
C GLN A 99 -27.35 -3.33 -3.50
N ILE A 100 -27.31 -2.18 -2.82
CA ILE A 100 -27.32 -2.11 -1.36
C ILE A 100 -28.76 -1.89 -0.90
N ASP A 101 -29.27 -2.85 -0.13
CA ASP A 101 -30.56 -2.72 0.55
C ASP A 101 -30.55 -1.47 1.46
N PRO A 102 -31.46 -0.50 1.25
CA PRO A 102 -31.56 0.70 2.09
C PRO A 102 -31.67 0.39 3.57
N GLN A 103 -32.33 -0.71 3.94
CA GLN A 103 -32.48 -1.13 5.33
C GLN A 103 -31.15 -1.62 5.91
N ALA A 104 -30.36 -2.36 5.13
CA ALA A 104 -29.02 -2.80 5.53
C ALA A 104 -28.06 -1.61 5.72
N LEU A 105 -28.18 -0.57 4.89
CA LEU A 105 -27.40 0.67 5.05
C LEU A 105 -27.81 1.43 6.33
N GLU A 106 -29.11 1.57 6.58
CA GLU A 106 -29.60 2.21 7.80
C GLU A 106 -29.14 1.47 9.06
N ASP A 107 -29.22 0.13 9.04
CA ASP A 107 -28.74 -0.72 10.13
C ASP A 107 -27.22 -0.60 10.33
N PHE A 108 -26.45 -0.47 9.25
CA PHE A 108 -25.02 -0.24 9.32
C PHE A 108 -24.69 1.12 9.95
N VAL A 109 -25.36 2.19 9.52
CA VAL A 109 -25.23 3.54 10.10
C VAL A 109 -25.55 3.50 11.60
N ARG A 110 -26.65 2.85 11.98
CA ARG A 110 -27.08 2.72 13.38
C ARG A 110 -26.05 1.97 14.23
N LYS A 111 -25.51 0.86 13.72
CA LYS A 111 -24.44 0.10 14.39
C LYS A 111 -23.16 0.93 14.53
N SER A 112 -22.76 1.64 13.48
CA SER A 112 -21.57 2.51 13.49
C SER A 112 -21.69 3.60 14.57
N LEU A 113 -22.85 4.27 14.65
CA LEU A 113 -23.12 5.26 15.69
C LEU A 113 -23.12 4.65 17.10
N SER A 114 -23.61 3.43 17.26
CA SER A 114 -23.59 2.73 18.55
C SER A 114 -22.15 2.41 18.99
N VAL A 115 -21.29 1.93 18.09
CA VAL A 115 -19.87 1.67 18.37
C VAL A 115 -19.14 2.95 18.76
N ARG A 116 -19.37 4.06 18.05
CA ARG A 116 -18.78 5.36 18.38
C ARG A 116 -19.17 5.82 19.78
N LYS A 117 -20.44 5.71 20.16
CA LYS A 117 -20.92 6.04 21.51
C LYS A 117 -20.30 5.15 22.58
N MET A 118 -20.17 3.85 22.31
CA MET A 118 -19.51 2.92 23.24
C MET A 118 -18.03 3.27 23.45
N LEU A 119 -17.30 3.62 22.38
CA LEU A 119 -15.91 4.05 22.48
C LEU A 119 -15.75 5.35 23.26
N GLU A 120 -16.63 6.32 23.06
CA GLU A 120 -16.62 7.56 23.81
C GLU A 120 -16.82 7.31 25.31
N GLY A 121 -17.81 6.48 25.67
CA GLY A 121 -18.01 6.05 27.05
C GLY A 121 -16.81 5.30 27.63
N PHE A 122 -16.20 4.42 26.84
CA PHE A 122 -15.01 3.68 27.26
C PHE A 122 -13.79 4.60 27.47
N ARG A 123 -13.58 5.60 26.62
CA ARG A 123 -12.52 6.61 26.78
C ARG A 123 -12.71 7.41 28.06
N ILE A 124 -13.94 7.83 28.37
CA ILE A 124 -14.26 8.57 29.60
C ILE A 124 -13.98 7.69 30.82
N PHE A 125 -14.46 6.44 30.80
CA PHE A 125 -14.23 5.48 31.86
C PHE A 125 -12.73 5.19 32.07
N TYR A 126 -12.00 4.98 30.98
CA TYR A 126 -10.57 4.68 31.02
C TYR A 126 -9.75 5.85 31.54
N ARG A 127 -10.08 7.07 31.12
CA ARG A 127 -9.47 8.30 31.65
C ARG A 127 -9.74 8.48 33.14
N TYR A 128 -10.98 8.28 33.58
CA TYR A 128 -11.34 8.31 35.00
C TYR A 128 -10.55 7.26 35.80
N LYS A 129 -10.38 6.05 35.28
CA LYS A 129 -9.57 5.00 35.92
C LYS A 129 -8.10 5.40 36.01
N GLN A 130 -7.53 6.05 35.00
CA GLN A 130 -6.15 6.55 35.04
C GLN A 130 -5.98 7.67 36.07
N GLU A 131 -6.93 8.61 36.15
CA GLU A 131 -6.90 9.71 37.12
C GLU A 131 -7.08 9.21 38.57
N ALA A 132 -7.89 8.16 38.77
CA ALA A 132 -8.09 7.52 40.07
C ALA A 132 -6.90 6.64 40.51
N ALA A 133 -6.14 6.11 39.55
CA ALA A 133 -4.90 5.36 39.79
C ALA A 133 -3.69 6.31 39.83
N ALA A 134 -3.70 7.26 40.77
CA ALA A 134 -2.49 7.98 41.12
C ALA A 134 -1.48 6.96 41.72
N GLU A 135 -0.31 6.83 41.07
CA GLU A 135 0.85 6.00 41.44
C GLU A 135 0.89 4.56 40.89
N GLY A 136 1.35 4.45 39.64
CA GLY A 136 1.90 3.22 39.06
C GLY A 136 1.51 3.05 37.60
N LYS A 137 2.49 2.95 36.68
CA LYS A 137 2.23 2.58 35.28
C LYS A 137 1.57 1.21 35.28
N ALA A 138 0.27 1.17 34.99
CA ALA A 138 -0.50 -0.05 34.94
C ALA A 138 -0.05 -0.86 33.71
N ASP A 139 0.42 -2.08 33.96
CA ASP A 139 0.64 -3.09 32.93
C ASP A 139 -0.63 -3.24 32.08
N GLY A 140 -0.50 -3.15 30.75
CA GLY A 140 -1.62 -3.15 29.81
C GLY A 140 -2.17 -1.77 29.37
N GLN A 141 -1.61 -0.64 29.81
CA GLN A 141 -2.02 0.69 29.31
C GLN A 141 -1.76 0.86 27.80
N ALA A 142 -0.59 0.44 27.34
CA ALA A 142 -0.23 0.48 25.92
C ALA A 142 -1.17 -0.37 25.05
N ASP A 143 -1.64 -1.52 25.56
CA ASP A 143 -2.55 -2.40 24.83
C ASP A 143 -3.94 -1.78 24.68
N VAL A 144 -4.43 -1.09 25.72
CA VAL A 144 -5.70 -0.36 25.64
C VAL A 144 -5.59 0.82 24.66
N ASP A 145 -4.49 1.56 24.68
CA ASP A 145 -4.25 2.66 23.74
C ASP A 145 -4.16 2.15 22.29
N ASN A 146 -3.46 1.04 22.06
CA ASN A 146 -3.38 0.39 20.75
C ASN A 146 -4.77 -0.08 20.26
N PHE A 147 -5.57 -0.66 21.16
CA PHE A 147 -6.94 -1.06 20.85
C PHE A 147 -7.83 0.13 20.51
N LEU A 148 -7.79 1.20 21.32
CA LEU A 148 -8.54 2.43 21.07
C LEU A 148 -8.21 3.02 19.69
N HIS A 149 -6.92 3.10 19.37
CA HIS A 149 -6.46 3.58 18.08
C HIS A 149 -6.97 2.71 16.92
N LEU A 150 -6.92 1.37 17.06
CA LEU A 150 -7.46 0.47 16.03
C LEU A 150 -8.96 0.69 15.79
N ILE A 151 -9.76 0.81 16.84
CA ILE A 151 -11.20 1.02 16.67
C ILE A 151 -11.48 2.42 16.10
N ASP A 152 -10.69 3.43 16.43
CA ASP A 152 -10.80 4.76 15.81
C ASP A 152 -10.60 4.69 14.30
N HIS A 153 -9.59 3.94 13.83
CA HIS A 153 -9.40 3.69 12.39
C HIS A 153 -10.61 2.98 11.77
N MET A 154 -11.15 1.95 12.44
CA MET A 154 -12.33 1.22 11.95
C MET A 154 -13.58 2.10 11.86
N VAL A 155 -13.81 2.96 12.85
CA VAL A 155 -14.94 3.91 12.84
C VAL A 155 -14.76 4.96 11.74
N SER A 156 -13.55 5.51 11.57
CA SER A 156 -13.25 6.46 10.50
C SER A 156 -13.46 5.87 9.10
N LEU A 157 -13.10 4.60 8.91
CA LEU A 157 -13.39 3.87 7.67
C LEU A 157 -14.91 3.68 7.45
N ASN A 158 -15.66 3.35 8.50
CA ASN A 158 -17.12 3.26 8.41
C ASN A 158 -17.74 4.61 8.05
N GLU A 159 -17.27 5.72 8.61
CA GLU A 159 -17.74 7.08 8.29
C GLU A 159 -17.46 7.42 6.82
N SER A 160 -16.24 7.17 6.35
CA SER A 160 -15.85 7.37 4.94
C SER A 160 -16.72 6.54 3.98
N PHE A 161 -17.06 5.31 4.36
CA PHE A 161 -17.94 4.45 3.59
C PHE A 161 -19.38 4.99 3.55
N ILE A 162 -19.91 5.44 4.68
CA ILE A 162 -21.26 6.03 4.77
C ILE A 162 -21.35 7.30 3.90
N GLU A 163 -20.34 8.18 3.95
CA GLU A 163 -20.28 9.39 3.13
C GLU A 163 -20.25 9.08 1.63
N LEU A 164 -19.49 8.06 1.23
CA LEU A 164 -19.42 7.61 -0.16
C LEU A 164 -20.77 7.09 -0.66
N LEU A 165 -21.47 6.30 0.15
CA LEU A 165 -22.79 5.77 -0.21
C LEU A 165 -23.88 6.85 -0.22
N GLN A 166 -23.79 7.87 0.64
CA GLN A 166 -24.74 8.98 0.66
C GLN A 166 -24.49 10.00 -0.48
N SER A 167 -23.24 10.19 -0.90
CA SER A 167 -22.87 11.11 -1.99
C SER A 167 -23.18 10.56 -3.38
N GLY A 168 -23.09 9.25 -3.58
CA GLY A 168 -23.53 8.57 -4.80
C GLY A 168 -25.02 8.73 -5.12
N GLY A 169 -25.87 8.90 -4.10
CA GLY A 169 -27.32 9.07 -4.27
C GLY A 169 -27.79 10.48 -4.65
N LYS A 170 -26.94 11.51 -4.57
CA LYS A 170 -27.35 12.94 -4.78
C LYS A 170 -27.14 13.47 -6.20
N GLY A 171 -26.75 12.63 -7.16
CA GLY A 171 -26.46 13.03 -8.54
C GLY A 171 -27.62 12.92 -9.54
N MET A 172 -28.85 12.61 -9.12
CA MET A 172 -30.01 12.41 -10.02
C MET A 172 -31.32 13.04 -9.51
N GLU A 173 -31.29 14.30 -9.12
CA GLU A 173 -32.49 15.18 -9.13
C GLU A 173 -32.24 16.44 -9.95
#